data_AF-A0A2T2U657-F1
#
_entry.id   AF-A0A2T2U657-F1
#
_cell.length_a   1.000
_cell.length_b   1.000
_cell.length_c   1.000
_cell.angle_alpha   90.00
_cell.angle_beta   90.00
_cell.angle_gamma   90.00
#
_symmetry.space_group_name_H-M   'P 1'
#
loop_
_entity.id
_entity.type
_entity.pdbx_description
1 polymer ?
#
loop_
_entity_poly.entity_id
_entity_poly.type
_entity_poly.pdbx_seq_one_letter_code
_entity_poly.pdbx_strand_id
1 'polypeptide(L)'
;MPTPSSDRALTTGLTAALCHDPALVGGVAVALMLGTYGLFGGTVDLPLLAAGFCGTALTYLVDRAWRHTPEDRVNRPGRVAWVQAHSRWLAIESVVLFALGGAMVVYLEPTTLVWTGVLGAVAGLHVLCRGRGGWFPRGVPKPVAIAGAWAVGGALLPLVEAGRSIGVGALFFCGYRGLFVLPNLLLADWADRAGDAAAGLA
;
A
#
# COMPACT_ATOMS: atom_id res chain seq x y z
N MET A 1 42.48 -4.75 4.75
CA MET A 1 41.09 -5.27 4.77
C MET A 1 40.24 -4.25 5.55
N PRO A 2 39.08 -3.82 5.06
CA PRO A 2 38.17 -2.97 5.82
C PRO A 2 37.49 -3.76 6.97
N THR A 3 37.04 -3.07 8.00
CA THR A 3 36.55 -3.66 9.27
C THR A 3 35.06 -4.03 9.22
N PRO A 4 34.64 -5.22 9.70
CA PRO A 4 33.27 -5.72 9.62
C PRO A 4 32.38 -5.20 10.77
N SER A 5 32.43 -3.90 11.06
CA SER A 5 31.92 -3.31 12.32
C SER A 5 30.68 -2.42 12.20
N SER A 6 30.15 -2.18 10.99
CA SER A 6 28.98 -1.31 10.76
C SER A 6 27.63 -2.04 10.73
N ASP A 7 27.57 -3.26 10.18
CA ASP A 7 26.28 -3.86 9.77
C ASP A 7 25.39 -4.30 10.94
N ARG A 8 25.97 -4.62 12.10
CA ARG A 8 25.23 -5.14 13.26
C ARG A 8 24.21 -4.15 13.86
N ALA A 9 24.34 -2.85 13.58
CA ALA A 9 23.39 -1.82 14.03
C ALA A 9 22.16 -1.66 13.12
N LEU A 10 22.25 -2.05 11.84
CA LEU A 10 21.11 -2.06 10.92
C LEU A 10 20.17 -3.26 11.17
N THR A 11 20.65 -4.28 11.86
CA THR A 11 19.95 -5.56 12.06
C THR A 11 19.09 -5.66 13.33
N THR A 12 19.16 -4.72 14.27
CA THR A 12 18.46 -4.84 15.58
C THR A 12 17.06 -4.25 15.59
N GLY A 13 16.13 -4.91 14.88
CA GLY A 13 14.69 -4.80 15.11
C GLY A 13 14.02 -3.47 14.75
N LEU A 14 13.73 -2.64 15.76
CA LEU A 14 12.67 -1.62 15.71
C LEU A 14 12.86 -0.53 14.65
N THR A 15 14.00 0.16 14.58
CA THR A 15 14.18 1.26 13.62
C THR A 15 14.16 0.77 12.17
N ALA A 16 14.67 -0.44 11.90
CA ALA A 16 14.65 -1.04 10.58
C ALA A 16 13.23 -1.50 10.19
N ALA A 17 12.47 -2.09 11.13
CA ALA A 17 11.04 -2.35 10.94
C ALA A 17 10.29 -1.04 10.62
N LEU A 18 10.53 0.04 11.36
CA LEU A 18 9.95 1.36 11.10
C LEU A 18 10.36 2.01 9.74
N CYS A 19 11.21 1.37 8.94
CA CYS A 19 11.57 1.80 7.59
C CYS A 19 11.26 0.77 6.48
N HIS A 20 11.01 -0.49 6.84
CA HIS A 20 10.93 -1.61 5.88
C HIS A 20 9.71 -2.51 6.06
N ASP A 21 9.12 -2.54 7.26
CA ASP A 21 7.94 -3.34 7.59
C ASP A 21 6.66 -2.76 6.90
N PRO A 22 5.85 -3.60 6.23
CA PRO A 22 4.69 -3.14 5.48
C PRO A 22 3.50 -2.75 6.37
N ALA A 23 3.46 -3.14 7.65
CA ALA A 23 2.39 -2.77 8.58
C ALA A 23 2.25 -1.24 8.73
N LEU A 24 3.35 -0.48 8.64
CA LEU A 24 3.31 0.98 8.63
C LEU A 24 2.50 1.55 7.44
N VAL A 25 2.50 0.86 6.30
CA VAL A 25 1.71 1.30 5.13
C VAL A 25 0.22 1.03 5.36
N GLY A 26 -0.12 -0.06 6.08
CA GLY A 26 -1.45 -0.24 6.66
C GLY A 26 -1.84 0.90 7.61
N GLY A 27 -0.90 1.36 8.45
CA GLY A 27 -1.09 2.53 9.32
C GLY A 27 -1.40 3.82 8.56
N VAL A 28 -0.77 4.04 7.40
CA VAL A 28 -1.09 5.18 6.51
C VAL A 28 -2.51 5.06 5.94
N ALA A 29 -2.97 3.86 5.57
CA ALA A 29 -4.36 3.66 5.14
C ALA A 29 -5.36 3.99 6.26
N VAL A 30 -5.12 3.51 7.48
CA VAL A 30 -5.94 3.84 8.66
C VAL A 30 -5.98 5.35 8.91
N ALA A 31 -4.84 6.05 8.85
CA ALA A 31 -4.77 7.50 9.01
C ALA A 31 -5.54 8.26 7.91
N LEU A 32 -5.47 7.81 6.65
CA LEU A 32 -6.26 8.39 5.57
C LEU A 32 -7.77 8.18 5.80
N MET A 33 -8.19 6.96 6.15
CA MET A 33 -9.60 6.62 6.37
C MET A 33 -10.18 7.34 7.60
N LEU A 34 -9.45 7.40 8.72
CA LEU A 34 -9.79 8.24 9.88
C LEU A 34 -9.93 9.71 9.51
N GLY A 35 -9.04 10.24 8.67
CA GLY A 35 -9.16 11.59 8.12
C GLY A 35 -10.44 11.80 7.30
N THR A 36 -10.95 10.77 6.61
CA THR A 36 -12.24 10.84 5.91
C THR A 36 -13.40 10.85 6.89
N TYR A 37 -13.40 9.96 7.90
CA TYR A 37 -14.42 9.98 8.96
C TYR A 37 -14.48 11.33 9.70
N GLY A 38 -13.33 11.87 10.10
CA GLY A 38 -13.25 13.17 10.79
C GLY A 38 -13.72 14.34 9.93
N LEU A 39 -13.40 14.37 8.63
CA LEU A 39 -13.84 15.44 7.72
C LEU A 39 -15.35 15.41 7.41
N PHE A 40 -15.98 14.23 7.41
CA PHE A 40 -17.39 14.06 7.09
C PHE A 40 -18.30 13.84 8.32
N GLY A 41 -17.73 13.94 9.53
CA GLY A 41 -18.46 13.75 10.80
C GLY A 41 -19.04 12.34 10.97
N GLY A 42 -18.42 11.34 10.35
CA GLY A 42 -18.90 9.95 10.37
C GLY A 42 -18.42 9.18 11.61
N THR A 43 -19.23 8.24 12.08
CA THR A 43 -18.82 7.25 13.09
C THR A 43 -17.74 6.33 12.51
N VAL A 44 -16.68 6.09 13.28
CA VAL A 44 -15.56 5.26 12.84
C VAL A 44 -15.93 3.77 12.91
N ASP A 45 -15.98 3.12 11.76
CA ASP A 45 -16.04 1.66 11.64
C ASP A 45 -14.65 1.05 11.92
N LEU A 46 -14.56 0.26 13.00
CA LEU A 46 -13.33 -0.45 13.40
C LEU A 46 -13.05 -1.68 12.50
N PRO A 47 -14.00 -2.60 12.23
CA PRO A 47 -13.88 -3.61 11.17
C PRO A 47 -13.33 -3.07 9.84
N LEU A 48 -13.85 -1.96 9.30
CA LEU A 48 -13.39 -1.41 8.02
C LEU A 48 -11.98 -0.82 8.12
N LEU A 49 -11.62 -0.15 9.22
CA LEU A 49 -10.24 0.29 9.44
C LEU A 49 -9.27 -0.90 9.56
N ALA A 50 -9.65 -1.97 10.26
CA ALA A 50 -8.83 -3.16 10.42
C ALA A 50 -8.69 -3.96 9.10
N ALA A 51 -9.77 -4.09 8.33
CA ALA A 51 -9.74 -4.65 6.98
C ALA A 51 -8.86 -3.81 6.02
N GLY A 52 -9.00 -2.48 6.07
CA GLY A 52 -8.18 -1.54 5.28
C GLY A 52 -6.69 -1.60 5.65
N PHE A 53 -6.38 -1.69 6.94
CA PHE A 53 -5.03 -1.93 7.46
C PHE A 53 -4.45 -3.23 6.91
N CYS A 54 -5.15 -4.35 7.12
CA CYS A 54 -4.69 -5.68 6.73
C CYS A 54 -4.53 -5.82 5.21
N GLY A 55 -5.51 -5.38 4.42
CA GLY A 55 -5.47 -5.43 2.96
C GLY A 55 -4.34 -4.59 2.37
N THR A 56 -4.10 -3.39 2.93
CA THR A 56 -2.98 -2.53 2.51
C THR A 56 -1.64 -3.13 2.90
N ALA A 57 -1.47 -3.55 4.15
CA ALA A 57 -0.24 -4.17 4.64
C ALA A 57 0.10 -5.42 3.83
N LEU A 58 -0.85 -6.35 3.62
CA LEU A 58 -0.67 -7.55 2.79
C LEU A 58 -0.29 -7.22 1.34
N THR A 59 -0.92 -6.21 0.74
CA THR A 59 -0.60 -5.78 -0.62
C THR A 59 0.85 -5.28 -0.72
N TYR A 60 1.30 -4.46 0.23
CA TYR A 60 2.68 -3.97 0.28
C TYR A 60 3.69 -5.04 0.73
N LEU A 61 3.28 -6.04 1.50
CA LEU A 61 4.09 -7.20 1.88
C LEU A 61 4.32 -8.11 0.67
N VAL A 62 3.28 -8.43 -0.10
CA VAL A 62 3.40 -9.14 -1.38
C VAL A 62 4.30 -8.38 -2.35
N ASP A 63 4.16 -7.06 -2.45
CA ASP A 63 4.93 -6.24 -3.40
C ASP A 63 6.40 -6.03 -3.01
N ARG A 64 6.72 -5.92 -1.70
CA ARG A 64 8.07 -5.58 -1.20
C ARG A 64 8.86 -6.74 -0.59
N ALA A 65 8.20 -7.84 -0.22
CA ALA A 65 8.86 -8.98 0.44
C ALA A 65 8.77 -10.29 -0.37
N TRP A 66 7.62 -10.57 -1.00
CA TRP A 66 7.44 -11.81 -1.77
C TRP A 66 7.80 -11.67 -3.25
N ARG A 67 7.56 -10.50 -3.87
CA ARG A 67 8.07 -10.20 -5.21
C ARG A 67 9.56 -9.89 -5.19
N HIS A 68 10.28 -10.52 -6.13
CA HIS A 68 11.71 -10.30 -6.34
C HIS A 68 11.93 -9.34 -7.52
N THR A 69 11.83 -8.04 -7.26
CA THR A 69 12.20 -6.97 -8.20
C THR A 69 13.72 -6.86 -8.34
N PRO A 70 14.28 -6.84 -9.56
CA PRO A 70 15.71 -6.57 -9.76
C PRO A 70 16.09 -5.15 -9.33
N GLU A 71 15.20 -4.16 -9.51
CA GLU A 71 15.45 -2.75 -9.17
C GLU A 71 15.74 -2.55 -7.67
N ASP A 72 15.13 -3.37 -6.79
CA ASP A 72 15.29 -3.30 -5.34
C ASP A 72 16.73 -3.50 -4.87
N ARG A 73 17.52 -4.30 -5.60
CA ARG A 73 18.94 -4.55 -5.28
C ARG A 73 19.81 -3.32 -5.50
N VAL A 74 19.39 -2.40 -6.38
CA VAL A 74 20.09 -1.16 -6.70
C VAL A 74 19.53 -0.01 -5.88
N ASN A 75 18.22 0.20 -5.93
CA ASN A 75 17.55 1.34 -5.28
C ASN A 75 17.43 1.18 -3.75
N ARG A 76 17.24 -0.05 -3.25
CA ARG A 76 16.84 -0.30 -1.84
C ARG A 76 17.57 -1.50 -1.20
N PRO A 77 18.90 -1.65 -1.30
CA PRO A 77 19.63 -2.84 -0.80
C PRO A 77 19.40 -3.13 0.69
N GLY A 78 19.23 -2.11 1.54
CA GLY A 78 18.89 -2.29 2.96
C GLY A 78 17.53 -2.96 3.18
N ARG A 79 16.52 -2.65 2.36
CA ARG A 79 15.21 -3.34 2.39
C ARG A 79 15.37 -4.81 2.03
N VAL A 80 16.13 -5.12 0.97
CA VAL A 80 16.38 -6.50 0.53
C VAL A 80 17.07 -7.32 1.63
N ALA A 81 18.12 -6.77 2.25
CA ALA A 81 18.83 -7.44 3.34
C ALA A 81 17.93 -7.65 4.57
N TRP A 82 17.12 -6.65 4.95
CA TRP A 82 16.18 -6.76 6.07
C TRP A 82 15.09 -7.80 5.81
N VAL A 83 14.46 -7.80 4.62
CA VAL A 83 13.45 -8.78 4.21
C VAL A 83 14.01 -10.20 4.25
N GLN A 84 15.22 -10.43 3.75
CA GLN A 84 15.87 -11.74 3.79
C GLN A 84 16.07 -12.24 5.23
N ALA A 85 16.59 -11.37 6.11
CA ALA A 85 16.79 -11.67 7.53
C ALA A 85 15.47 -11.88 8.31
N HIS A 86 14.39 -11.22 7.91
CA HIS A 86 13.10 -11.23 8.62
C HIS A 86 12.00 -12.03 7.89
N SER A 87 12.35 -12.86 6.90
CA SER A 87 11.41 -13.66 6.11
C SER A 87 10.43 -14.49 6.96
N ARG A 88 10.87 -15.09 8.07
CA ARG A 88 9.98 -15.80 9.01
C ARG A 88 9.01 -14.88 9.76
N TRP A 89 9.42 -13.65 10.10
CA TRP A 89 8.55 -12.64 10.72
C TRP A 89 7.46 -12.24 9.73
N LEU A 90 7.84 -11.87 8.51
CA LEU A 90 6.94 -11.46 7.42
C LEU A 90 5.94 -12.57 7.03
N ALA A 91 6.32 -13.83 7.15
CA ALA A 91 5.42 -14.97 6.98
C ALA A 91 4.38 -15.10 8.11
N ILE A 92 4.78 -14.90 9.37
CA ILE A 92 3.87 -14.90 10.52
C ILE A 92 2.93 -13.69 10.44
N GLU A 93 3.47 -12.51 10.14
CA GLU A 93 2.72 -11.28 9.89
C GLU A 93 1.67 -11.48 8.79
N SER A 94 2.06 -12.06 7.65
CA SER A 94 1.14 -12.40 6.55
C SER A 94 -0.06 -13.24 7.03
N VAL A 95 0.18 -14.27 7.85
CA VAL A 95 -0.88 -15.13 8.39
C VAL A 95 -1.77 -14.36 9.38
N VAL A 96 -1.20 -13.54 10.26
CA VAL A 96 -1.95 -12.74 11.24
C VAL A 96 -2.81 -11.68 10.53
N LEU A 97 -2.26 -10.94 9.56
CA LEU A 97 -2.98 -9.95 8.77
C LEU A 97 -4.09 -10.60 7.94
N PHE A 98 -3.86 -11.77 7.34
CA PHE A 98 -4.87 -12.48 6.56
C PHE A 98 -6.01 -13.01 7.44
N ALA A 99 -5.68 -13.60 8.59
CA ALA A 99 -6.67 -14.08 9.55
C ALA A 99 -7.50 -12.93 10.15
N LEU A 100 -6.86 -11.83 10.56
CA LEU A 100 -7.53 -10.66 11.09
C LEU A 100 -8.40 -9.98 10.03
N GLY A 101 -7.85 -9.67 8.86
CA GLY A 101 -8.60 -9.05 7.76
C GLY A 101 -9.79 -9.91 7.31
N GLY A 102 -9.58 -11.22 7.16
CA GLY A 102 -10.64 -12.18 6.83
C GLY A 102 -11.73 -12.31 7.89
N ALA A 103 -11.38 -12.19 9.18
CA ALA A 103 -12.36 -12.13 10.26
C ALA A 103 -13.18 -10.83 10.24
N MET A 104 -12.55 -9.68 9.93
CA MET A 104 -13.24 -8.38 9.87
C MET A 104 -14.24 -8.29 8.72
N VAL A 105 -13.99 -8.98 7.60
CA VAL A 105 -14.91 -9.06 6.43
C VAL A 105 -16.33 -9.53 6.82
N VAL A 106 -16.47 -10.36 7.86
CA VAL A 106 -17.78 -10.87 8.33
C VAL A 106 -18.63 -9.77 9.02
N TYR A 107 -18.01 -8.66 9.43
CA TYR A 107 -18.66 -7.55 10.14
C TYR A 107 -18.91 -6.32 9.25
N LEU A 108 -18.59 -6.36 7.96
CA LEU A 108 -18.79 -5.24 7.03
C LEU A 108 -20.18 -5.28 6.40
N GLU A 109 -20.78 -4.09 6.18
CA GLU A 109 -22.03 -3.96 5.44
C GLU A 109 -21.94 -4.56 4.02
N PRO A 110 -22.97 -5.25 3.51
CA PRO A 110 -22.93 -5.87 2.17
C PRO A 110 -22.62 -4.88 1.04
N THR A 111 -23.01 -3.62 1.19
CA THR A 111 -22.66 -2.53 0.25
C THR A 111 -21.15 -2.29 0.21
N THR A 112 -20.50 -2.26 1.38
CA THR A 112 -19.05 -2.08 1.51
C THR A 112 -18.28 -3.33 1.06
N LEU A 113 -18.85 -4.52 1.24
CA LEU A 113 -18.31 -5.75 0.64
C LEU A 113 -18.33 -5.70 -0.89
N VAL A 114 -19.42 -5.22 -1.52
CA VAL A 114 -19.49 -5.02 -2.97
C VAL A 114 -18.43 -4.03 -3.45
N TRP A 115 -18.30 -2.86 -2.82
CA TRP A 115 -17.27 -1.88 -3.20
C TRP A 115 -15.85 -2.38 -2.97
N THR A 116 -15.59 -3.09 -1.87
CA THR A 116 -14.30 -3.74 -1.60
C THR A 116 -13.99 -4.80 -2.66
N GLY A 117 -14.98 -5.59 -3.07
CA GLY A 117 -14.87 -6.57 -4.16
C GLY A 117 -14.56 -5.92 -5.51
N VAL A 118 -15.21 -4.79 -5.85
CA VAL A 118 -14.93 -4.03 -7.09
C VAL A 118 -13.51 -3.48 -7.08
N LEU A 119 -13.06 -2.85 -5.99
CA LEU A 119 -11.70 -2.32 -5.88
C LEU A 119 -10.65 -3.43 -5.91
N GLY A 120 -10.91 -4.55 -5.21
CA GLY A 120 -10.07 -5.75 -5.24
C GLY A 120 -9.99 -6.39 -6.62
N ALA A 121 -11.09 -6.43 -7.38
CA ALA A 121 -11.11 -6.94 -8.76
C ALA A 121 -10.29 -6.05 -9.71
N VAL A 122 -10.38 -4.72 -9.59
CA VAL A 122 -9.54 -3.77 -10.36
C VAL A 122 -8.06 -3.95 -10.02
N ALA A 123 -7.70 -4.06 -8.75
CA ALA A 123 -6.32 -4.30 -8.31
C ALA A 123 -5.79 -5.67 -8.78
N GLY A 124 -6.62 -6.73 -8.70
CA GLY A 124 -6.30 -8.07 -9.17
C GLY A 124 -6.08 -8.13 -10.68
N LEU A 125 -6.96 -7.50 -11.47
CA LEU A 125 -6.82 -7.39 -12.93
C LEU A 125 -5.52 -6.65 -13.30
N HIS A 126 -5.23 -5.53 -12.63
CA HIS A 126 -4.01 -4.76 -12.80
C HIS A 126 -2.74 -5.60 -12.54
N VAL A 127 -2.74 -6.42 -11.49
CA VAL A 127 -1.66 -7.39 -11.20
C VAL A 127 -1.54 -8.47 -12.30
N LEU A 128 -2.66 -9.05 -12.74
CA LEU A 128 -2.66 -10.10 -13.77
C LEU A 128 -2.20 -9.58 -15.14
N CYS A 129 -2.53 -8.34 -15.50
CA CYS A 129 -2.04 -7.70 -16.72
C CYS A 129 -0.53 -7.44 -16.66
N ARG A 130 -0.01 -6.92 -15.54
CA ARG A 130 1.44 -6.69 -15.35
C ARG A 130 2.25 -7.98 -15.50
N GLY A 131 1.74 -9.11 -14.98
CA GLY A 131 2.39 -10.43 -15.09
C GLY A 131 2.47 -11.01 -16.50
N ARG A 132 1.74 -10.46 -17.48
CA ARG A 132 1.73 -10.91 -18.89
C ARG A 132 2.52 -9.99 -19.82
N GLY A 133 3.35 -9.09 -19.28
CA GLY A 133 4.14 -8.12 -20.06
C GLY A 133 3.31 -7.02 -20.73
N GLY A 134 2.03 -6.88 -20.38
CA GLY A 134 1.10 -5.95 -21.02
C GLY A 134 1.09 -4.56 -20.37
N TRP A 135 1.13 -3.53 -21.23
CA TRP A 135 0.47 -2.21 -21.08
C TRP A 135 0.57 -1.44 -19.73
N PHE A 136 1.55 -1.75 -18.89
CA PHE A 136 1.79 -0.96 -17.68
C PHE A 136 2.36 0.41 -18.07
N PRO A 137 1.80 1.54 -17.58
CA PRO A 137 2.35 2.86 -17.88
C PRO A 137 3.74 3.02 -17.26
N ARG A 138 4.75 3.23 -18.10
CA ARG A 138 6.10 3.64 -17.66
C ARG A 138 6.15 5.16 -17.45
N GLY A 139 6.98 5.61 -16.52
CA GLY A 139 7.06 7.02 -16.12
C GLY A 139 5.76 7.55 -15.51
N VAL A 140 5.44 8.82 -15.78
CA VAL A 140 4.44 9.66 -15.09
C VAL A 140 3.09 8.98 -14.74
N PRO A 141 2.46 8.12 -15.59
CA PRO A 141 1.15 7.57 -15.23
C PRO A 141 1.20 6.43 -14.18
N LYS A 142 2.39 5.88 -13.85
CA LYS A 142 2.59 4.96 -12.70
C LYS A 142 2.28 5.66 -11.37
N PRO A 143 2.94 6.80 -11.01
CA PRO A 143 2.54 7.62 -9.86
C PRO A 143 1.07 8.06 -9.86
N VAL A 144 0.50 8.42 -11.01
CA VAL A 144 -0.92 8.83 -11.10
C VAL A 144 -1.88 7.68 -10.79
N ALA A 145 -1.65 6.48 -11.33
CA ALA A 145 -2.46 5.31 -11.04
C ALA A 145 -2.42 4.93 -9.54
N ILE A 146 -1.22 4.99 -8.93
CA ILE A 146 -1.03 4.71 -7.50
C ILE A 146 -1.71 5.80 -6.64
N ALA A 147 -1.59 7.09 -7.00
CA ALA A 147 -2.29 8.18 -6.32
C ALA A 147 -3.82 8.00 -6.38
N GLY A 148 -4.35 7.60 -7.54
CA GLY A 148 -5.77 7.30 -7.73
C GLY A 148 -6.25 6.13 -6.87
N ALA A 149 -5.50 5.03 -6.82
CA ALA A 149 -5.83 3.87 -5.98
C ALA A 149 -5.87 4.23 -4.48
N TRP A 150 -4.87 4.95 -3.99
CA TRP A 150 -4.84 5.45 -2.60
C TRP A 150 -5.97 6.42 -2.29
N ALA A 151 -6.27 7.34 -3.22
CA ALA A 151 -7.35 8.30 -3.06
C ALA A 151 -8.72 7.62 -2.99
N VAL A 152 -9.00 6.70 -3.92
CA VAL A 152 -10.27 5.96 -3.95
C VAL A 152 -10.39 5.04 -2.74
N GLY A 153 -9.36 4.26 -2.38
CA GLY A 153 -9.41 3.37 -1.22
C GLY A 153 -9.64 4.11 0.11
N GLY A 154 -8.87 5.19 0.35
CA GLY A 154 -8.94 5.98 1.58
C GLY A 154 -10.14 6.93 1.70
N ALA A 155 -10.90 7.14 0.61
CA ALA A 155 -12.06 8.03 0.58
C ALA A 155 -13.39 7.31 0.32
N LEU A 156 -13.45 6.41 -0.66
CA LEU A 156 -14.71 5.84 -1.13
C LEU A 156 -15.33 4.90 -0.10
N LEU A 157 -14.56 3.99 0.49
CA LEU A 157 -15.10 3.02 1.45
C LEU A 157 -15.64 3.71 2.73
N PRO A 158 -14.92 4.65 3.39
CA PRO A 158 -15.50 5.39 4.52
C PRO A 158 -16.70 6.29 4.15
N LEU A 159 -16.80 6.77 2.91
CA LEU A 159 -17.97 7.53 2.44
C LEU A 159 -19.20 6.63 2.23
N VAL A 160 -18.99 5.42 1.68
CA VAL A 160 -20.03 4.40 1.53
C VAL A 160 -20.56 3.95 2.90
N GLU A 161 -19.67 3.62 3.83
CA GLU A 161 -20.01 3.18 5.19
C GLU A 161 -20.76 4.28 5.96
N ALA A 162 -20.35 5.55 5.80
CA ALA A 162 -21.06 6.71 6.35
C ALA A 162 -22.36 7.08 5.60
N GLY A 163 -22.89 6.20 4.74
CA GLY A 163 -24.14 6.38 4.01
C GLY A 163 -24.17 7.59 3.06
N ARG A 164 -23.01 8.09 2.63
CA ARG A 164 -22.90 9.29 1.78
C ARG A 164 -23.09 8.93 0.30
N SER A 165 -23.73 9.81 -0.45
CA SER A 165 -23.96 9.61 -1.87
C SER A 165 -22.66 9.69 -2.70
N ILE A 166 -22.40 8.66 -3.50
CA ILE A 166 -21.27 8.63 -4.44
C ILE A 166 -21.62 9.52 -5.64
N GLY A 167 -21.33 10.81 -5.51
CA GLY A 167 -21.59 11.82 -6.54
C GLY A 167 -20.40 12.75 -6.77
N VAL A 168 -20.68 13.90 -7.40
CA VAL A 168 -19.67 14.91 -7.77
C VAL A 168 -18.81 15.37 -6.57
N GLY A 169 -19.40 15.46 -5.36
CA GLY A 169 -18.65 15.77 -4.14
C GLY A 169 -17.63 14.69 -3.75
N ALA A 170 -17.98 13.41 -3.88
CA ALA A 170 -17.06 12.30 -3.66
C ALA A 170 -15.95 12.27 -4.72
N LEU A 171 -16.27 12.56 -5.99
CA LEU A 171 -15.29 12.71 -7.07
C LEU A 171 -14.28 13.83 -6.78
N PHE A 172 -14.74 15.02 -6.37
CA PHE A 172 -13.85 16.11 -6.00
C PHE A 172 -12.99 15.79 -4.76
N PHE A 173 -13.54 15.10 -3.76
CA PHE A 173 -12.77 14.68 -2.59
C PHE A 173 -11.70 13.62 -2.93
N CYS A 174 -12.02 12.64 -3.78
CA CYS A 174 -11.03 11.73 -4.35
C CYS A 174 -9.97 12.48 -5.17
N GLY A 175 -10.36 13.48 -5.97
CA GLY A 175 -9.42 14.34 -6.70
C GLY A 175 -8.45 15.08 -5.77
N TYR A 176 -8.97 15.70 -4.71
CA TYR A 176 -8.18 16.35 -3.66
C TYR A 176 -7.21 15.37 -2.97
N ARG A 177 -7.69 14.19 -2.57
CA ARG A 177 -6.83 13.14 -1.98
C ARG A 177 -5.74 12.68 -2.95
N GLY A 178 -6.08 12.54 -4.24
CA GLY A 178 -5.12 12.20 -5.30
C GLY A 178 -4.02 13.26 -5.43
N LEU A 179 -4.41 14.54 -5.48
CA LEU A 179 -3.46 15.67 -5.54
C LEU A 179 -2.63 15.85 -4.26
N PHE A 180 -3.11 15.39 -3.10
CA PHE A 180 -2.34 15.35 -1.86
C PHE A 180 -1.30 14.23 -1.84
N VAL A 181 -1.64 13.05 -2.39
CA VAL A 181 -0.74 11.87 -2.42
C VAL A 181 0.27 11.94 -3.57
N LEU A 182 -0.13 12.45 -4.74
CA LEU A 182 0.66 12.42 -5.98
C LEU A 182 2.06 13.07 -5.87
N PRO A 183 2.27 14.24 -5.22
CA PRO A 183 3.61 14.84 -5.11
C PRO A 183 4.62 13.93 -4.41
N ASN A 184 4.20 13.23 -3.36
CA ASN A 184 5.05 12.28 -2.64
C ASN A 184 5.44 11.07 -3.51
N LEU A 185 4.51 10.59 -4.33
CA LEU A 185 4.76 9.50 -5.28
C LEU A 185 5.67 9.95 -6.43
N LEU A 186 5.49 11.16 -6.96
CA LEU A 186 6.37 11.73 -7.99
C LEU A 186 7.80 11.92 -7.45
N LEU A 187 7.97 12.36 -6.20
CA LEU A 187 9.29 12.50 -5.57
C LEU A 187 9.96 11.14 -5.29
N ALA A 188 9.19 10.14 -4.88
CA ALA A 188 9.70 8.77 -4.66
C ALA A 188 10.13 8.12 -5.99
N ASP A 189 9.24 8.12 -6.98
CA ASP A 189 9.50 7.62 -8.34
C ASP A 189 10.69 8.35 -8.99
N TRP A 190 10.80 9.67 -8.76
CA TRP A 190 11.94 10.45 -9.24
C TRP A 190 13.28 10.00 -8.66
N ALA A 191 13.34 9.57 -7.40
CA ALA A 191 14.56 9.08 -6.74
C ALA A 191 14.95 7.67 -7.23
N ASP A 192 13.97 6.79 -7.47
CA ASP A 192 14.21 5.42 -7.91
C ASP A 192 14.60 5.31 -9.41
N ARG A 193 14.46 6.40 -10.20
CA ARG A 193 14.84 6.48 -11.63
C ARG A 193 16.21 5.91 -11.99
N ALA A 194 17.21 6.07 -11.12
CA ALA A 194 18.57 5.60 -11.41
C ALA A 194 18.65 4.07 -11.43
N GLY A 195 17.99 3.39 -10.49
CA GLY A 195 17.87 1.93 -10.50
C GLY A 195 16.89 1.42 -11.55
N ASP A 196 15.81 2.16 -11.84
CA ASP A 196 14.88 1.82 -12.94
C ASP A 196 15.63 1.83 -14.29
N ALA A 197 16.52 2.82 -14.53
CA ALA A 197 17.39 2.84 -15.70
C ALA A 197 18.42 1.68 -15.70
N ALA A 198 19.06 1.40 -14.56
CA ALA A 198 20.00 0.28 -14.42
C ALA A 198 19.35 -1.11 -14.58
N ALA A 199 18.04 -1.22 -14.32
CA ALA A 199 17.25 -2.43 -14.51
C ALA A 199 16.59 -2.53 -15.90
N GLY A 200 16.75 -1.52 -16.78
CA GLY A 200 16.14 -1.50 -18.11
C GLY A 200 14.63 -1.22 -18.11
N LEU A 201 14.13 -0.48 -17.12
CA LEU A 201 12.71 -0.18 -16.89
C LEU A 201 12.30 1.25 -17.27
N ALA A 202 13.28 2.12 -17.56
CA ALA A 202 13.09 3.51 -18.01
C ALA A 202 12.47 3.61 -19.42
#